data_AF-A0A554VPE7-F1
#
_entry.id   AF-A0A554VPE7-F1
#
_cell.length_a   1.000
_cell.length_b   1.000
_cell.length_c   1.000
_cell.angle_alpha   90.00
_cell.angle_beta   90.00
_cell.angle_gamma   90.00
#
_symmetry.space_group_name_H-M   'P 1'
#
loop_
_entity.id
_entity.type
_entity.pdbx_description
1 polymer ?
#
loop_
_entity_poly.entity_id
_entity_poly.type
_entity_poly.pdbx_seq_one_letter_code
_entity_poly.pdbx_strand_id
1 'polypeptide(L)'
;MNPLVIAQAAKATQSFLMNRKVQIAILIIILYFVFKKKIKKLIHRIRQRKFDKNEAQDVNQIAQQYRSASNPSGISWMINVDGTDEKEIERLGYQSKGKLQPIANAYRLKFDESLSDRLRKELSPEDFQDWKNIVD
;
A
#
# COMPACT_ATOMS: atom_id res chain seq x y z
N MET A 1 33.74 22.20 -28.61
CA MET A 1 33.36 23.01 -27.44
C MET A 1 34.58 23.79 -26.97
N ASN A 2 34.42 25.09 -26.67
CA ASN A 2 35.54 25.93 -26.26
C ASN A 2 36.06 25.50 -24.87
N PRO A 3 37.36 25.19 -24.70
CA PRO A 3 37.92 24.71 -23.44
C PRO A 3 37.75 25.71 -22.28
N LEU A 4 37.68 27.01 -22.57
CA LEU A 4 37.41 28.04 -21.57
C LEU A 4 35.98 27.99 -21.03
N VAL A 5 35.02 27.64 -21.90
CA VAL A 5 33.60 27.48 -21.52
C VAL A 5 33.44 26.24 -20.64
N ILE A 6 34.14 25.15 -20.96
CA ILE A 6 34.15 23.93 -20.13
C ILE A 6 34.79 24.21 -18.77
N ALA A 7 35.89 24.95 -18.72
CA ALA A 7 36.57 25.29 -17.47
C ALA A 7 35.73 26.22 -16.56
N GLN A 8 35.01 27.19 -17.13
CA GLN A 8 34.10 28.06 -16.37
C GLN A 8 32.88 27.28 -15.85
N ALA A 9 32.29 26.41 -16.69
CA ALA A 9 31.19 25.54 -16.26
C ALA A 9 31.62 24.59 -15.15
N ALA A 10 32.83 24.02 -15.23
CA ALA A 10 33.40 23.16 -14.19
C ALA A 10 33.61 23.92 -12.87
N LYS A 11 34.18 25.14 -12.91
CA LYS A 11 34.36 25.98 -11.71
C LYS A 11 33.05 26.40 -11.06
N ALA A 12 32.06 26.78 -11.86
CA ALA A 12 30.73 27.16 -11.37
C ALA A 12 29.98 25.97 -10.74
N THR A 13 30.11 24.79 -11.34
CA THR A 13 29.56 23.55 -10.79
C THR A 13 30.27 23.17 -9.48
N GLN A 14 31.60 23.32 -9.44
CA GLN A 14 32.40 23.07 -8.25
C GLN A 14 32.02 24.02 -7.10
N SER A 15 31.87 25.32 -7.35
CA SER A 15 31.47 26.29 -6.30
C SER A 15 30.04 26.06 -5.80
N PHE A 16 29.13 25.66 -6.69
CA PHE A 16 27.76 25.28 -6.32
C PHE A 16 27.72 24.03 -5.43
N LEU A 17 28.50 23.00 -5.78
CA LEU A 17 28.61 21.76 -5.00
C LEU A 17 29.39 21.93 -3.68
N MET A 18 30.25 22.95 -3.57
CA MET A 18 30.95 23.28 -2.31
C MET A 18 30.11 24.15 -1.37
N ASN A 19 28.93 24.61 -1.79
CA ASN A 19 28.04 25.35 -0.92
C ASN A 19 27.44 24.41 0.15
N ARG A 20 27.71 24.71 1.43
CA ARG A 20 27.25 23.91 2.57
C ARG A 20 25.74 23.67 2.56
N LYS A 21 24.92 24.64 2.12
CA LYS A 21 23.46 24.47 2.03
C LYS A 21 23.06 23.47 0.93
N VAL A 22 23.73 23.53 -0.21
CA VAL A 22 23.51 22.61 -1.34
C VAL A 22 23.94 21.20 -0.98
N GLN A 23 25.08 21.05 -0.31
CA GLN A 23 25.54 19.74 0.20
C GLN A 23 24.54 19.14 1.17
N ILE A 24 24.04 19.92 2.14
CA ILE A 24 23.02 19.44 3.09
C ILE A 24 21.75 19.01 2.34
N ALA A 25 21.28 19.79 1.36
CA ALA A 25 20.09 19.43 0.57
C ALA A 25 20.29 18.13 -0.24
N ILE A 26 21.44 17.96 -0.90
CA ILE A 26 21.78 16.73 -1.63
C ILE A 26 21.84 15.54 -0.67
N LEU A 27 22.46 15.72 0.51
CA LEU A 27 22.58 14.67 1.52
C LEU A 27 21.21 14.25 2.05
N ILE A 28 20.28 15.19 2.27
CA ILE A 28 18.88 14.91 2.63
C ILE A 28 18.16 14.13 1.53
N ILE A 29 18.33 14.48 0.25
CA ILE A 29 17.71 13.77 -0.88
C ILE A 29 18.23 12.33 -0.98
N ILE A 30 19.54 12.13 -0.85
CA ILE A 30 20.18 10.81 -0.85
C ILE A 30 19.69 9.99 0.35
N LEU A 31 19.68 10.58 1.55
CA LEU A 31 19.14 9.94 2.75
C LEU A 31 17.67 9.55 2.55
N TYR A 32 16.83 10.43 2.01
CA TYR A 32 15.43 10.12 1.71
C TYR A 32 15.31 8.90 0.79
N PHE A 33 16.07 8.82 -0.30
CA PHE A 33 16.02 7.68 -1.23
C PHE A 33 16.52 6.37 -0.59
N VAL A 34 17.61 6.42 0.16
CA VAL A 34 18.20 5.25 0.85
C VAL A 34 17.26 4.76 1.95
N PHE A 35 16.72 5.67 2.76
CA PHE A 35 15.83 5.32 3.87
C PHE A 35 14.45 4.92 3.40
N LYS A 36 13.90 5.49 2.32
CA LYS A 36 12.59 5.08 1.76
C LYS A 36 12.54 3.58 1.42
N LYS A 37 13.62 3.02 0.87
CA LYS A 37 13.71 1.57 0.57
C LYS A 37 13.86 0.70 1.83
N LYS A 38 14.63 1.16 2.84
CA LYS A 38 14.83 0.41 4.09
C LYS A 38 13.61 0.49 5.03
N ILE A 39 12.93 1.63 5.08
CA ILE A 39 11.70 1.85 5.86
C ILE A 39 10.59 0.91 5.38
N LYS A 40 10.35 0.77 4.07
CA LYS A 40 9.37 -0.21 3.54
C LYS A 40 9.68 -1.64 4.00
N LYS A 41 10.95 -2.07 3.97
CA LYS A 41 11.36 -3.40 4.45
C LYS A 41 11.26 -3.57 5.97
N LEU A 42 11.48 -2.50 6.75
CA LEU A 42 11.37 -2.54 8.20
C LEU A 42 9.90 -2.59 8.65
N ILE A 43 9.04 -1.77 8.05
CA ILE A 43 7.58 -1.79 8.29
C ILE A 43 7.00 -3.16 7.97
N HIS A 44 7.43 -3.78 6.86
CA HIS A 44 6.96 -5.12 6.51
C HIS A 44 7.38 -6.19 7.53
N ARG A 45 8.61 -6.14 8.06
CA ARG A 45 9.09 -7.09 9.11
C ARG A 45 8.43 -6.86 10.47
N ILE A 46 8.12 -5.61 10.83
CA ILE A 46 7.39 -5.31 12.07
C ILE A 46 5.93 -5.74 11.96
N ARG A 47 5.29 -5.54 10.79
CA ARG A 47 3.96 -6.09 10.51
C ARG A 47 3.99 -7.61 10.70
N GLN A 48 4.95 -8.32 10.08
CA GLN A 48 5.06 -9.78 10.17
C GLN A 48 5.19 -10.36 11.61
N ARG A 49 5.72 -9.60 12.57
CA ARG A 49 5.91 -10.05 13.96
C ARG A 49 4.66 -9.95 14.84
N LYS A 50 3.60 -9.30 14.37
CA LYS A 50 2.30 -9.24 15.07
C LYS A 50 1.28 -10.28 14.58
N PHE A 51 1.70 -11.21 13.72
CA PHE A 51 0.80 -12.23 13.16
C PHE A 51 1.00 -13.58 13.86
N ASP A 52 -0.07 -14.06 14.48
CA ASP A 52 -0.16 -15.40 15.04
C ASP A 52 -0.21 -16.43 13.90
N LYS A 53 0.86 -17.19 13.68
CA LYS A 53 1.03 -18.05 12.49
C LYS A 53 -0.04 -19.13 12.32
N ASN A 54 -0.77 -19.48 13.38
CA ASN A 54 -1.79 -20.53 13.34
C ASN A 54 -3.20 -20.01 12.99
N GLU A 55 -3.48 -18.72 13.23
CA GLU A 55 -4.74 -18.05 12.85
C GLU A 55 -4.54 -17.17 11.60
N ALA A 56 -3.32 -16.68 11.37
CA ALA A 56 -2.99 -15.66 10.39
C ALA A 56 -2.92 -16.13 8.94
N GLN A 57 -2.83 -17.45 8.67
CA GLN A 57 -2.85 -17.91 7.27
C GLN A 57 -4.24 -17.68 6.65
N ASP A 58 -5.30 -18.06 7.35
CA ASP A 58 -6.67 -17.86 6.87
C ASP A 58 -7.06 -16.37 6.85
N VAL A 59 -6.74 -15.61 7.90
CA VAL A 59 -7.06 -14.17 7.98
C VAL A 59 -6.40 -13.36 6.87
N ASN A 60 -5.10 -13.57 6.60
CA ASN A 60 -4.40 -12.85 5.53
C ASN A 60 -4.82 -13.31 4.14
N GLN A 61 -5.21 -14.57 4.00
CA GLN A 61 -5.74 -15.12 2.76
C GLN A 61 -7.11 -14.51 2.45
N ILE A 62 -8.04 -14.49 3.41
CA ILE A 62 -9.35 -13.85 3.26
C ILE A 62 -9.19 -12.35 2.95
N ALA A 63 -8.30 -11.66 3.65
CA ALA A 63 -8.00 -10.25 3.32
C ALA A 63 -7.48 -10.07 1.89
N GLN A 64 -6.65 -11.00 1.37
CA GLN A 64 -6.23 -10.98 -0.03
C GLN A 64 -7.39 -11.28 -0.98
N GLN A 65 -8.26 -12.22 -0.63
CA GLN A 65 -9.42 -12.59 -1.45
C GLN A 65 -10.38 -11.41 -1.58
N TYR A 66 -10.65 -10.66 -0.50
CA TYR A 66 -11.41 -9.40 -0.60
C TYR A 66 -10.75 -8.42 -1.57
N ARG A 67 -9.42 -8.31 -1.57
CA ARG A 67 -8.73 -7.41 -2.51
C ARG A 67 -8.86 -7.89 -3.95
N SER A 68 -8.78 -9.20 -4.18
CA SER A 68 -8.90 -9.79 -5.51
C SER A 68 -10.33 -9.70 -6.04
N ALA A 69 -11.34 -9.90 -5.18
CA ALA A 69 -12.76 -9.74 -5.53
C ALA A 69 -13.08 -8.28 -5.90
N SER A 70 -12.49 -7.33 -5.17
CA SER A 70 -12.58 -5.90 -5.50
C SER A 70 -11.67 -5.44 -6.64
N ASN A 71 -10.83 -6.31 -7.22
CA ASN A 71 -9.87 -5.96 -8.29
C ASN A 71 -9.62 -7.18 -9.20
N PRO A 72 -10.62 -7.62 -10.00
CA PRO A 72 -10.51 -8.84 -10.78
C PRO A 72 -9.29 -8.87 -11.72
N SER A 73 -8.86 -7.72 -12.24
CA SER A 73 -7.66 -7.61 -13.10
C SER A 73 -6.35 -7.85 -12.37
N GLY A 74 -6.33 -7.68 -11.04
CA GLY A 74 -5.14 -7.70 -10.21
C GLY A 74 -4.21 -6.49 -10.40
N ILE A 75 -4.55 -5.55 -11.29
CA ILE A 75 -3.73 -4.38 -11.59
C ILE A 75 -4.10 -3.25 -10.64
N SER A 76 -3.19 -2.85 -9.75
CA SER A 76 -3.54 -1.96 -8.63
C SER A 76 -4.12 -0.59 -9.02
N TRP A 77 -3.86 -0.08 -10.23
CA TRP A 77 -4.44 1.20 -10.68
C TRP A 77 -5.83 1.01 -11.32
N MET A 78 -6.16 -0.21 -11.75
CA MET A 78 -7.43 -0.54 -12.38
C MET A 78 -8.54 -0.82 -11.39
N ILE A 79 -8.22 -1.01 -10.11
CA ILE A 79 -9.17 -1.38 -9.05
C ILE A 79 -10.45 -0.53 -8.97
N ASN A 80 -10.42 0.73 -9.43
CA ASN A 80 -11.61 1.59 -9.39
C ASN A 80 -12.39 1.60 -10.73
N VAL A 81 -11.99 0.77 -11.71
CA VAL A 81 -12.54 0.76 -13.07
C VAL A 81 -12.76 -0.64 -13.64
N ASP A 82 -12.13 -1.69 -13.09
CA ASP A 82 -12.22 -3.06 -13.62
C ASP A 82 -13.36 -3.89 -13.03
N GLY A 83 -14.19 -3.25 -12.20
CA GLY A 83 -15.38 -3.83 -11.60
C GLY A 83 -15.09 -4.63 -10.34
N THR A 84 -16.13 -5.28 -9.83
CA THR A 84 -16.08 -6.05 -8.60
C THR A 84 -16.83 -7.36 -8.74
N ASP A 85 -16.28 -8.43 -8.15
CA ASP A 85 -16.95 -9.73 -7.99
C ASP A 85 -17.79 -9.73 -6.70
N GLU A 86 -19.03 -9.24 -6.81
CA GLU A 86 -19.97 -9.10 -5.69
C GLU A 86 -20.32 -10.46 -5.05
N LYS A 87 -20.43 -11.53 -5.85
CA LYS A 87 -20.73 -12.88 -5.37
C LYS A 87 -19.60 -13.41 -4.49
N GLU A 88 -18.36 -13.17 -4.88
CA GLU A 88 -17.21 -13.54 -4.08
C GLU A 88 -17.16 -12.71 -2.79
N ILE A 89 -17.48 -11.42 -2.84
CA ILE A 89 -17.56 -10.58 -1.63
C ILE A 89 -18.63 -11.11 -0.65
N GLU A 90 -19.80 -11.51 -1.14
CA GLU A 90 -20.85 -12.11 -0.31
C GLU A 90 -20.36 -13.42 0.35
N ARG A 91 -19.76 -14.31 -0.46
CA ARG A 91 -19.17 -15.58 0.03
C ARG A 91 -18.12 -15.34 1.10
N LEU A 92 -17.26 -14.35 0.90
CA LEU A 92 -16.23 -13.93 1.87
C LEU A 92 -16.86 -13.33 3.13
N GLY A 93 -18.01 -12.66 3.01
CA GLY A 93 -18.83 -12.22 4.14
C GLY A 93 -19.15 -13.39 5.08
N TYR A 94 -19.73 -14.46 4.55
CA TYR A 94 -20.03 -15.67 5.34
C TYR A 94 -18.78 -16.28 5.98
N GLN A 95 -17.66 -16.30 5.25
CA GLN A 95 -16.39 -16.80 5.79
C GLN A 95 -15.77 -15.91 6.85
N SER A 96 -16.11 -14.62 6.86
CA SER A 96 -15.57 -13.62 7.79
C SER A 96 -16.37 -13.53 9.08
N LYS A 97 -17.57 -14.13 9.13
CA LYS A 97 -18.45 -14.11 10.31
C LYS A 97 -17.73 -14.58 11.57
N GLY A 98 -17.83 -13.80 12.65
CA GLY A 98 -17.17 -14.06 13.92
C GLY A 98 -15.65 -13.75 13.96
N LYS A 99 -15.03 -13.40 12.83
CA LYS A 99 -13.60 -13.04 12.74
C LYS A 99 -13.32 -11.84 11.81
N LEU A 100 -14.30 -10.98 11.60
CA LEU A 100 -14.17 -9.80 10.74
C LEU A 100 -13.06 -8.87 11.21
N GLN A 101 -12.97 -8.61 12.51
CA GLN A 101 -12.01 -7.64 13.06
C GLN A 101 -10.54 -7.98 12.74
N PRO A 102 -10.05 -9.22 12.96
CA PRO A 102 -8.69 -9.57 12.54
C PRO A 102 -8.50 -9.51 11.01
N ILE A 103 -9.52 -9.85 10.21
CA ILE A 103 -9.46 -9.76 8.73
C ILE A 103 -9.36 -8.32 8.26
N ALA A 104 -10.22 -7.42 8.76
CA ALA A 104 -10.21 -6.01 8.44
C ALA A 104 -8.87 -5.36 8.85
N ASN A 105 -8.32 -5.75 10.00
CA ASN A 105 -6.99 -5.32 10.43
C ASN A 105 -5.89 -5.81 9.48
N ALA A 106 -5.92 -7.08 9.07
CA ALA A 106 -4.96 -7.63 8.11
C ALA A 106 -5.06 -6.92 6.75
N TYR A 107 -6.28 -6.68 6.25
CA TYR A 107 -6.54 -5.92 5.03
C TYR A 107 -5.91 -4.52 5.10
N ARG A 108 -6.20 -3.76 6.16
CA ARG A 108 -5.64 -2.43 6.38
C ARG A 108 -4.12 -2.43 6.46
N LEU A 109 -3.54 -3.39 7.17
CA LEU A 109 -2.09 -3.53 7.25
C LEU A 109 -1.46 -3.95 5.92
N LYS A 110 -2.19 -4.58 5.01
CA LYS A 110 -1.64 -5.06 3.73
C LYS A 110 -1.77 -4.02 2.62
N PHE A 111 -2.91 -3.33 2.54
CA PHE A 111 -3.27 -2.45 1.44
C PHE A 111 -3.32 -0.96 1.80
N ASP A 112 -3.08 -0.61 3.06
CA ASP A 112 -3.11 0.78 3.55
C ASP A 112 -4.48 1.46 3.35
N GLU A 113 -5.54 0.65 3.35
CA GLU A 113 -6.94 1.06 3.14
C GLU A 113 -7.84 0.23 4.06
N SER A 114 -8.91 0.81 4.61
CA SER A 114 -9.88 0.03 5.38
C SER A 114 -10.66 -0.93 4.47
N LEU A 115 -10.92 -2.15 4.94
CA LEU A 115 -11.79 -3.09 4.22
C LEU A 115 -13.19 -2.46 3.98
N SER A 116 -13.76 -1.82 5.00
CA SER A 116 -15.06 -1.16 4.86
C SER A 116 -15.06 0.00 3.86
N ASP A 117 -13.96 0.75 3.77
CA ASP A 117 -13.84 1.86 2.81
C ASP A 117 -13.66 1.33 1.38
N ARG A 118 -12.96 0.20 1.21
CA ARG A 118 -12.93 -0.49 -0.08
C ARG A 118 -14.33 -0.96 -0.46
N LEU A 119 -15.00 -1.72 0.40
CA LEU A 119 -16.31 -2.29 0.08
C LEU A 119 -17.37 -1.22 -0.20
N ARG A 120 -17.36 -0.06 0.48
CA ARG A 120 -18.25 1.06 0.14
C ARG A 120 -18.02 1.67 -1.23
N LYS A 121 -16.83 1.53 -1.81
CA LYS A 121 -16.52 2.02 -3.17
C LYS A 121 -16.94 1.03 -4.24
N GLU A 122 -16.94 -0.25 -3.89
CA GLU A 122 -17.21 -1.35 -4.83
C GLU A 122 -18.68 -1.76 -4.87
N LEU A 123 -19.35 -1.74 -3.71
CA LEU A 123 -20.73 -2.22 -3.56
C LEU A 123 -21.72 -1.06 -3.61
N SER A 124 -22.95 -1.38 -4.03
CA SER A 124 -24.09 -0.50 -3.80
C SER A 124 -24.35 -0.31 -2.28
N PRO A 125 -25.06 0.75 -1.86
CA PRO A 125 -25.46 0.91 -0.46
C PRO A 125 -26.23 -0.28 0.10
N GLU A 126 -27.08 -0.90 -0.71
CA GLU A 126 -27.87 -2.07 -0.37
C GLU A 126 -26.96 -3.30 -0.15
N ASP A 127 -26.11 -3.63 -1.11
CA ASP A 127 -25.21 -4.79 -1.03
C ASP A 127 -24.18 -4.64 0.10
N PHE A 128 -23.72 -3.41 0.36
CA PHE A 128 -22.85 -3.14 1.50
C PHE A 128 -23.55 -3.38 2.84
N GLN A 129 -24.84 -3.03 2.93
CA GLN A 129 -25.62 -3.28 4.13
C GLN A 129 -25.91 -4.78 4.31
N ASP A 130 -26.18 -5.51 3.22
CA ASP A 130 -26.36 -6.96 3.26
C ASP A 130 -25.07 -7.68 3.68
N TRP A 131 -23.93 -7.30 3.10
CA TRP A 131 -22.63 -7.81 3.54
C TRP A 131 -22.39 -7.55 5.02
N LYS A 132 -22.71 -6.36 5.54
CA LYS A 132 -22.62 -6.05 6.98
C LYS A 132 -23.48 -7.00 7.83
N ASN A 133 -24.73 -7.22 7.43
CA ASN A 133 -25.65 -8.11 8.14
C ASN A 133 -25.14 -9.56 8.17
N ILE A 134 -24.35 -9.98 7.18
CA ILE A 134 -23.73 -11.31 7.14
C ILE A 134 -22.56 -11.42 8.14
N VAL A 135 -21.71 -10.39 8.21
CA VAL A 135 -20.45 -10.42 8.99
C VAL A 135 -20.63 -10.07 10.47
N ASP A 136 -21.68 -9.32 10.80
CA ASP A 136 -22.11 -9.03 12.17
C ASP A 136 -22.64 -10.29 12.89
#